data_AF-A0A3D6D9H9-F1
#
_entry.id   AF-A0A3D6D9H9-F1
#
_cell.length_a   1.000
_cell.length_b   1.000
_cell.length_c   1.000
_cell.angle_alpha   90.00
_cell.angle_beta   90.00
_cell.angle_gamma   90.00
#
_symmetry.space_group_name_H-M   'P 1'
#
loop_
_entity.id
_entity.type
_entity.pdbx_description
1 polymer ?
#
loop_
_entity_poly.entity_id
_entity_poly.type
_entity_poly.pdbx_seq_one_letter_code
_entity_poly.pdbx_strand_id
1 'polypeptide(L)'
;AVRTAISMIKSLQTFNGVSTKNRRKQIEIGIGINTDTVVSGNIGSPKRMDYTVIGDGVNLAARLESACKQYSARILISEFTARKLRGSYRMREIDQVLVRGKTKPVGIHEILDYHTDETFPNLMETLFYFKTGRGFYLKGKWDKAIEAFNDALQLQPTDQLSQIYVDRCRKLKETPPQGEWDGVWIMKKK
;
A
#
# COMPACT_ATOMS: atom_id res chain seq x y z
N ALA A 1 0.15 -12.31 -11.29
CA ALA A 1 0.42 -11.65 -10.00
C ALA A 1 -0.68 -10.66 -9.62
N VAL A 2 -0.73 -9.43 -10.17
CA VAL A 2 -1.73 -8.42 -9.74
C VAL A 2 -3.18 -8.85 -9.94
N ARG A 3 -3.54 -9.38 -11.13
CA ARG A 3 -4.89 -9.93 -11.37
C ARG A 3 -5.26 -11.06 -10.40
N THR A 4 -4.27 -11.91 -10.06
CA THR A 4 -4.44 -12.98 -9.07
C THR A 4 -4.74 -12.39 -7.69
N ALA A 5 -3.99 -11.39 -7.26
CA ALA A 5 -4.22 -10.70 -5.98
C ALA A 5 -5.61 -10.06 -5.92
N ILE A 6 -6.04 -9.38 -7.00
CA ILE A 6 -7.40 -8.82 -7.11
C ILE A 6 -8.45 -9.93 -6.95
N SER A 7 -8.28 -11.06 -7.65
CA SER A 7 -9.19 -12.20 -7.55
C SER A 7 -9.23 -12.77 -6.13
N MET A 8 -8.09 -12.90 -5.45
CA MET A 8 -8.02 -13.39 -4.07
C MET A 8 -8.82 -12.51 -3.12
N ILE A 9 -8.70 -11.18 -3.23
CA ILE A 9 -9.47 -10.24 -2.40
C ILE A 9 -10.98 -10.36 -2.69
N LYS A 10 -11.38 -10.41 -3.96
CA LYS A 10 -12.80 -10.57 -4.33
C LYS A 10 -13.39 -11.88 -3.81
N SER A 11 -12.67 -13.00 -3.98
CA SER A 11 -13.10 -14.30 -3.45
C SER A 11 -13.22 -14.29 -1.92
N LEU A 12 -12.30 -13.61 -1.22
CA LEU A 12 -12.38 -13.47 0.23
C LEU A 12 -13.56 -12.61 0.68
N GLN A 13 -13.88 -11.54 -0.05
CA GLN A 13 -15.08 -10.74 0.22
C GLN A 13 -16.36 -11.56 0.07
N THR A 14 -16.46 -12.37 -0.99
CA THR A 14 -17.58 -13.33 -1.15
C THR A 14 -17.63 -14.32 0.00
N PHE A 15 -16.49 -14.91 0.38
CA PHE A 15 -16.40 -15.85 1.51
C PHE A 15 -16.85 -15.22 2.83
N ASN A 16 -16.39 -14.00 3.13
CA ASN A 16 -16.79 -13.25 4.33
C ASN A 16 -18.28 -12.89 4.31
N GLY A 17 -18.84 -12.55 3.15
CA GLY A 17 -20.27 -12.27 2.98
C GLY A 17 -21.15 -13.47 3.33
N VAL A 18 -20.75 -14.68 2.92
CA VAL A 18 -21.46 -15.94 3.24
C VAL A 18 -21.36 -16.29 4.74
N SER A 19 -20.26 -15.90 5.40
CA SER A 19 -19.99 -16.21 6.82
C SER A 19 -20.77 -15.38 7.84
N THR A 20 -21.39 -14.26 7.44
CA THR A 20 -22.19 -13.41 8.36
C THR A 20 -23.40 -14.14 8.94
N LYS A 21 -23.92 -15.16 8.23
CA LYS A 21 -24.96 -16.07 8.77
C LYS A 21 -24.47 -16.99 9.89
N ASN A 22 -23.16 -17.18 10.06
CA ASN A 22 -22.56 -18.18 10.97
C ASN A 22 -21.70 -17.60 12.10
N ARG A 23 -21.83 -16.31 12.48
CA ARG A 23 -21.07 -15.65 13.57
C ARG A 23 -19.53 -15.84 13.52
N ARG A 24 -18.95 -16.17 12.37
CA ARG A 24 -17.50 -16.33 12.23
C ARG A 24 -16.84 -14.96 12.05
N LYS A 25 -15.66 -14.79 12.66
CA LYS A 25 -14.84 -13.58 12.47
C LYS A 25 -14.49 -13.43 10.99
N GLN A 26 -14.58 -12.20 10.48
CA GLN A 26 -14.15 -11.89 9.12
C GLN A 26 -12.64 -12.09 8.99
N ILE A 27 -12.22 -12.67 7.87
CA ILE A 27 -10.81 -12.89 7.56
C ILE A 27 -10.34 -11.72 6.70
N GLU A 28 -9.15 -11.24 7.02
CA GLU A 28 -8.48 -10.17 6.29
C GLU A 28 -7.09 -10.64 5.84
N ILE A 29 -6.70 -10.25 4.61
CA ILE A 29 -5.37 -10.53 4.07
C ILE A 29 -4.74 -9.27 3.50
N GLY A 30 -3.42 -9.18 3.58
CA GLY A 30 -2.58 -8.23 2.85
C GLY A 30 -1.77 -8.97 1.78
N ILE A 31 -1.53 -8.34 0.64
CA ILE A 31 -0.78 -8.95 -0.46
C ILE A 31 0.31 -7.97 -0.93
N GLY A 32 1.58 -8.35 -0.76
CA GLY A 32 2.74 -7.61 -1.25
C GLY A 32 3.29 -8.22 -2.54
N ILE A 33 3.50 -7.41 -3.57
CA ILE A 33 4.03 -7.86 -4.87
C ILE A 33 5.24 -7.02 -5.28
N ASN A 34 6.34 -7.70 -5.57
CA ASN A 34 7.55 -7.08 -6.10
C ASN A 34 8.00 -7.77 -7.39
N THR A 35 8.73 -7.03 -8.23
CA THR A 35 9.36 -7.54 -9.43
C THR A 35 10.85 -7.23 -9.36
N ASP A 36 11.68 -8.27 -9.33
CA ASP A 36 13.13 -8.14 -9.22
C ASP A 36 13.83 -9.38 -9.81
N THR A 37 15.14 -9.29 -9.98
CA THR A 37 16.00 -10.44 -10.28
C THR A 37 16.32 -11.18 -8.97
N VAL A 38 16.14 -12.50 -8.97
CA VAL A 38 16.28 -13.36 -7.80
C VAL A 38 16.96 -14.67 -8.17
N VAL A 39 17.50 -15.38 -7.18
CA VAL A 39 18.06 -16.72 -7.37
C VAL A 39 17.03 -17.75 -6.92
N SER A 40 16.72 -18.73 -7.77
CA SER A 40 15.82 -19.84 -7.46
C SER A 40 16.54 -21.17 -7.57
N GLY A 41 16.31 -22.10 -6.64
CA GLY A 41 16.88 -23.44 -6.71
C GLY A 41 16.51 -24.33 -5.54
N ASN A 42 17.02 -25.56 -5.55
CA ASN A 42 16.93 -26.48 -4.43
C ASN A 42 17.93 -26.05 -3.36
N ILE A 43 17.44 -25.64 -2.20
CA ILE A 43 18.27 -25.17 -1.09
C ILE A 43 17.93 -25.99 0.14
N GLY A 44 18.97 -26.46 0.83
CA GLY A 44 18.83 -27.26 2.04
C GLY A 44 19.94 -28.29 2.18
N SER A 45 19.79 -29.16 3.16
CA SER A 45 20.71 -30.28 3.35
C SER A 45 20.38 -31.43 2.40
N PRO A 46 21.29 -32.39 2.16
CA PRO A 46 20.98 -33.58 1.36
C PRO A 46 19.76 -34.38 1.87
N LYS A 47 19.41 -34.25 3.16
CA LYS A 47 18.26 -34.93 3.78
C LYS A 47 16.94 -34.15 3.68
N ARG A 48 16.99 -32.85 3.38
CA ARG A 48 15.82 -31.97 3.18
C ARG A 48 16.22 -30.83 2.25
N MET A 49 15.75 -30.91 1.00
CA MET A 49 15.88 -29.86 0.01
C MET A 49 14.51 -29.26 -0.27
N ASP A 50 14.42 -27.94 -0.19
CA ASP A 50 13.21 -27.19 -0.58
C ASP A 50 13.53 -26.37 -1.84
N TYR A 51 12.61 -26.38 -2.81
CA TYR A 51 12.70 -25.46 -3.94
C TYR A 51 12.26 -24.07 -3.47
N THR A 52 13.20 -23.13 -3.43
CA THR A 52 12.95 -21.80 -2.86
C THR A 52 13.60 -20.70 -3.71
N VAL A 53 13.23 -19.47 -3.39
CA VAL A 53 13.72 -18.25 -4.04
C VAL A 53 14.38 -17.36 -2.99
N ILE A 54 15.59 -16.89 -3.25
CA ILE A 54 16.36 -16.03 -2.36
C ILE A 54 16.78 -14.77 -3.10
N GLY A 55 16.71 -13.63 -2.40
CA GLY A 55 17.21 -12.35 -2.86
C GLY A 55 16.50 -11.18 -2.21
N ASP A 56 17.10 -9.99 -2.32
CA ASP A 56 16.52 -8.76 -1.78
C ASP A 56 15.12 -8.46 -2.33
N GLY A 57 14.85 -8.87 -3.57
CA GLY A 57 13.54 -8.76 -4.19
C GLY A 57 12.44 -9.50 -3.42
N VAL A 58 12.75 -10.68 -2.84
CA VAL A 58 11.82 -11.46 -2.02
C VAL A 58 11.56 -10.75 -0.69
N ASN A 59 12.62 -10.20 -0.08
CA ASN A 59 12.52 -9.44 1.15
C ASN A 59 11.67 -8.16 0.99
N LEU A 60 11.75 -7.49 -0.17
CA LEU A 60 10.89 -6.34 -0.47
C LEU A 60 9.42 -6.78 -0.59
N ALA A 61 9.10 -7.88 -1.29
CA ALA A 61 7.72 -8.37 -1.37
C ALA A 61 7.11 -8.65 0.01
N ALA A 62 7.86 -9.31 0.90
CA ALA A 62 7.42 -9.58 2.27
C ALA A 62 7.19 -8.28 3.07
N ARG A 63 8.05 -7.27 2.90
CA ARG A 63 7.86 -5.95 3.54
C ARG A 63 6.63 -5.23 3.04
N LEU A 64 6.33 -5.32 1.73
CA LEU A 64 5.11 -4.74 1.17
C LEU A 64 3.87 -5.40 1.77
N GLU A 65 3.87 -6.73 1.95
CA GLU A 65 2.78 -7.43 2.62
C GLU A 65 2.60 -6.91 4.05
N SER A 66 3.68 -6.79 4.82
CA SER A 66 3.60 -6.28 6.19
C SER A 66 3.19 -4.80 6.25
N ALA A 67 3.54 -4.02 5.23
CA ALA A 67 3.16 -2.62 5.10
C ALA A 67 1.67 -2.43 4.78
N CYS A 68 0.98 -3.42 4.20
CA CYS A 68 -0.46 -3.37 3.95
C CYS A 68 -1.22 -2.92 5.20
N LYS A 69 -0.89 -3.49 6.37
CA LYS A 69 -1.51 -3.13 7.64
C LYS A 69 -1.25 -1.68 8.06
N GLN A 70 -0.05 -1.16 7.80
CA GLN A 70 0.34 0.20 8.21
C GLN A 70 -0.37 1.28 7.39
N TYR A 71 -0.64 0.97 6.11
CA TYR A 71 -1.31 1.87 5.18
C TYR A 71 -2.81 1.56 5.02
N SER A 72 -3.34 0.62 5.81
CA SER A 72 -4.72 0.12 5.69
C SER A 72 -5.07 -0.33 4.26
N ALA A 73 -4.08 -0.84 3.53
CA ALA A 73 -4.18 -1.29 2.15
C ALA A 73 -4.34 -2.82 2.08
N ARG A 74 -4.94 -3.33 1.00
CA ARG A 74 -5.07 -4.79 0.77
C ARG A 74 -4.02 -5.34 -0.18
N ILE A 75 -3.64 -4.56 -1.19
CA ILE A 75 -2.68 -4.98 -2.22
C ILE A 75 -1.66 -3.86 -2.43
N LEU A 76 -0.42 -4.12 -2.03
CA LEU A 76 0.71 -3.22 -2.28
C LEU A 76 1.66 -3.80 -3.32
N ILE A 77 2.05 -2.95 -4.25
CA ILE A 77 3.01 -3.29 -5.29
C ILE A 77 4.19 -2.31 -5.26
N SER A 78 5.38 -2.81 -5.57
CA SER A 78 6.54 -1.96 -5.83
C SER A 78 6.37 -1.13 -7.10
N GLU A 79 7.09 -0.02 -7.21
CA GLU A 79 7.22 0.74 -8.47
C GLU A 79 7.76 -0.12 -9.62
N PHE A 80 8.59 -1.14 -9.32
CA PHE A 80 9.13 -2.06 -10.32
C PHE A 80 8.02 -2.90 -10.94
N THR A 81 7.10 -3.39 -10.11
CA THR A 81 5.89 -4.08 -10.58
C THR A 81 4.97 -3.12 -11.32
N ALA A 82 4.72 -1.93 -10.78
CA ALA A 82 3.85 -0.92 -11.40
C ALA A 82 4.32 -0.56 -12.83
N ARG A 83 5.63 -0.35 -13.03
CA ARG A 83 6.23 -0.07 -14.34
C ARG A 83 6.10 -1.20 -15.37
N LYS A 84 5.86 -2.44 -14.92
CA LYS A 84 5.70 -3.61 -15.80
C LYS A 84 4.23 -3.95 -16.06
N LEU A 85 3.29 -3.27 -15.42
CA LEU A 85 1.86 -3.47 -15.67
C LEU A 85 1.50 -3.05 -17.09
N ARG A 86 0.59 -3.81 -17.70
CA ARG A 86 -0.02 -3.51 -19.00
C ARG A 86 -1.54 -3.43 -18.82
N GLY A 87 -2.14 -2.41 -19.42
CA GLY A 87 -3.56 -2.08 -19.27
C GLY A 87 -3.83 -1.08 -18.15
N SER A 88 -5.11 -0.73 -17.99
CA SER A 88 -5.55 0.26 -17.00
C SER A 88 -5.83 -0.43 -15.66
N TYR A 89 -5.20 0.07 -14.61
CA TYR A 89 -5.44 -0.34 -13.22
C TYR A 89 -5.81 0.89 -12.40
N ARG A 90 -6.78 0.72 -11.51
CA ARG A 90 -7.15 1.72 -10.52
C ARG A 90 -6.14 1.63 -9.38
N MET A 91 -5.19 2.55 -9.35
CA MET A 91 -4.10 2.52 -8.38
C MET A 91 -3.66 3.91 -7.95
N ARG A 92 -3.05 4.00 -6.77
CA ARG A 92 -2.42 5.24 -6.26
C ARG A 92 -1.02 4.95 -5.74
N GLU A 93 -0.12 5.90 -5.92
CA GLU A 93 1.17 5.88 -5.25
C GLU A 93 0.99 6.35 -3.81
N ILE A 94 1.35 5.52 -2.84
CA ILE A 94 0.99 5.74 -1.44
C ILE A 94 2.15 6.19 -0.56
N ASP A 95 3.38 5.79 -0.85
CA ASP A 95 4.56 6.17 -0.08
C ASP A 95 5.85 5.71 -0.79
N GLN A 96 6.99 5.98 -0.17
CA GLN A 96 8.28 5.37 -0.48
C GLN A 96 8.79 4.58 0.71
N VAL A 97 9.31 3.37 0.47
CA VAL A 97 9.87 2.52 1.52
C VAL A 97 11.37 2.35 1.32
N LEU A 98 12.14 2.49 2.40
CA LEU A 98 13.57 2.21 2.37
C LEU A 98 13.79 0.69 2.51
N VAL A 99 14.48 0.10 1.54
CA VAL A 99 14.92 -1.29 1.64
C VAL A 99 16.22 -1.32 2.43
N ARG A 100 16.25 -2.08 3.53
CA ARG A 100 17.49 -2.27 4.32
C ARG A 100 18.61 -2.75 3.38
N GLY A 101 19.70 -1.98 3.28
CA GLY A 101 20.83 -2.27 2.40
C GLY A 101 20.78 -1.56 1.03
N LYS A 102 19.68 -0.89 0.65
CA LYS A 102 19.63 -0.01 -0.52
C LYS A 102 19.62 1.45 -0.08
N THR A 103 20.32 2.28 -0.84
CA THR A 103 20.42 3.73 -0.60
C THR A 103 19.26 4.53 -1.17
N LYS A 104 18.50 3.96 -2.11
CA LYS A 104 17.36 4.61 -2.75
C LYS A 104 16.03 4.08 -2.19
N PRO A 105 15.11 4.96 -1.75
CA PRO A 105 13.74 4.58 -1.45
C PRO A 105 13.06 3.96 -2.67
N VAL A 106 12.18 3.00 -2.44
CA VAL A 106 11.38 2.36 -3.49
C VAL A 106 9.95 2.85 -3.37
N GLY A 107 9.41 3.38 -4.47
CA GLY A 107 8.00 3.81 -4.52
C GLY A 107 7.05 2.62 -4.37
N ILE A 108 5.96 2.81 -3.62
CA ILE A 108 4.94 1.78 -3.43
C ILE A 108 3.56 2.29 -3.84
N HIS A 109 2.78 1.39 -4.45
CA HIS A 109 1.47 1.69 -4.98
C HIS A 109 0.44 0.73 -4.42
N GLU A 110 -0.77 1.22 -4.20
CA GLU A 110 -1.93 0.42 -3.83
C GLU A 110 -2.78 0.12 -5.07
N ILE A 111 -3.17 -1.14 -5.24
CA ILE A 111 -4.13 -1.56 -6.26
C ILE A 111 -5.54 -1.60 -5.65
N LEU A 112 -6.49 -0.91 -6.28
CA LEU A 112 -7.88 -0.77 -5.82
C LEU A 112 -8.88 -1.47 -6.74
N ASP A 113 -8.42 -2.22 -7.74
CA ASP A 113 -9.29 -2.88 -8.73
C ASP A 113 -10.23 -3.96 -8.17
N TYR A 114 -10.09 -4.29 -6.89
CA TYR A 114 -11.03 -5.16 -6.19
C TYR A 114 -12.31 -4.41 -5.74
N HIS A 115 -12.30 -3.08 -5.70
CA HIS A 115 -13.46 -2.27 -5.38
C HIS A 115 -14.45 -2.16 -6.54
N THR A 116 -15.70 -1.94 -6.17
CA THR A 116 -16.86 -1.62 -7.01
C THR A 116 -17.39 -0.24 -6.62
N ASP A 117 -18.31 0.33 -7.39
CA ASP A 117 -18.88 1.65 -7.11
C ASP A 117 -19.68 1.66 -5.79
N GLU A 118 -20.18 0.50 -5.33
CA GLU A 118 -20.86 0.37 -4.04
C GLU A 118 -19.87 0.33 -2.86
N THR A 119 -18.70 -0.30 -3.05
CA THR A 119 -17.73 -0.47 -1.97
C THR A 119 -16.73 0.69 -1.88
N PHE A 120 -16.52 1.40 -2.98
CA PHE A 120 -15.69 2.59 -3.07
C PHE A 120 -16.24 3.56 -4.12
N PRO A 121 -17.29 4.33 -3.78
CA PRO A 121 -17.84 5.32 -4.70
C PRO A 121 -16.83 6.44 -4.99
N ASN A 122 -16.98 7.11 -6.13
CA ASN A 122 -16.13 8.25 -6.52
C ASN A 122 -14.63 7.95 -6.47
N LEU A 123 -14.24 6.71 -6.83
CA LEU A 123 -12.88 6.23 -6.67
C LEU A 123 -11.89 7.13 -7.41
N MET A 124 -12.18 7.50 -8.67
CA MET A 124 -11.24 8.26 -9.49
C MET A 124 -11.02 9.68 -8.94
N GLU A 125 -12.09 10.33 -8.48
CA GLU A 125 -12.06 11.65 -7.85
C GLU A 125 -11.32 11.58 -6.50
N THR A 126 -11.59 10.55 -5.69
CA THR A 126 -10.85 10.30 -4.44
C THR A 126 -9.36 10.14 -4.71
N LEU A 127 -8.98 9.40 -5.76
CA LEU A 127 -7.58 9.24 -6.15
C LEU A 127 -6.94 10.55 -6.64
N PHE A 128 -7.70 11.39 -7.33
CA PHE A 128 -7.24 12.72 -7.74
C PHE A 128 -6.93 13.61 -6.53
N TYR A 129 -7.84 13.70 -5.57
CA TYR A 129 -7.63 14.47 -4.34
C TYR A 129 -6.50 13.90 -3.49
N PHE A 130 -6.42 12.58 -3.36
CA PHE A 130 -5.30 11.93 -2.68
C PHE A 130 -3.95 12.27 -3.32
N LYS A 131 -3.85 12.20 -4.66
CA LYS A 131 -2.63 12.56 -5.39
C LYS A 131 -2.27 14.03 -5.17
N THR A 132 -3.27 14.91 -5.14
CA THR A 132 -3.10 16.35 -4.90
C THR A 132 -2.59 16.60 -3.48
N GLY A 133 -3.21 16.00 -2.47
CA GLY A 133 -2.79 16.08 -1.07
C GLY A 133 -1.37 15.57 -0.88
N ARG A 134 -1.02 14.43 -1.50
CA ARG A 134 0.34 13.89 -1.46
C ARG A 134 1.35 14.83 -2.13
N GLY A 135 0.98 15.50 -3.22
CA GLY A 135 1.82 16.53 -3.85
C GLY A 135 2.10 17.73 -2.95
N PHE A 136 1.15 18.15 -2.12
CA PHE A 136 1.36 19.19 -1.11
C PHE A 136 2.16 18.69 0.10
N TYR A 137 1.89 17.48 0.55
CA TYR A 137 2.60 16.80 1.63
C TYR A 137 4.11 16.71 1.34
N LEU A 138 4.50 16.28 0.13
CA LEU A 138 5.91 16.21 -0.27
C LEU A 138 6.61 17.58 -0.29
N LYS A 139 5.84 18.67 -0.43
CA LYS A 139 6.36 20.05 -0.44
C LYS A 139 6.29 20.75 0.93
N GLY A 140 5.93 20.03 2.00
CA GLY A 140 5.78 20.63 3.32
C GLY A 140 4.55 21.52 3.49
N LYS A 141 3.60 21.52 2.54
CA LYS A 141 2.42 22.39 2.56
C LYS A 141 1.27 21.72 3.30
N TRP A 142 1.41 21.60 4.61
CA TRP A 142 0.54 20.77 5.46
C TRP A 142 -0.94 21.14 5.39
N ASP A 143 -1.28 22.43 5.46
CA ASP A 143 -2.68 22.86 5.41
C ASP A 143 -3.36 22.48 4.10
N LYS A 144 -2.69 22.73 2.98
CA LYS A 144 -3.18 22.35 1.64
C LYS A 144 -3.26 20.85 1.46
N ALA A 145 -2.33 20.11 2.07
CA ALA A 145 -2.36 18.66 2.06
C ALA A 145 -3.58 18.14 2.82
N ILE A 146 -3.83 18.65 4.03
CA ILE A 146 -4.99 18.30 4.87
C ILE A 146 -6.29 18.61 4.15
N GLU A 147 -6.41 19.78 3.53
CA GLU A 147 -7.58 20.18 2.73
C GLU A 147 -7.89 19.14 1.64
N ALA A 148 -6.90 18.84 0.80
CA ALA A 148 -7.08 17.86 -0.28
C ALA A 148 -7.36 16.43 0.23
N PHE A 149 -6.76 16.00 1.35
CA PHE A 149 -7.10 14.70 1.93
C PHE A 149 -8.50 14.68 2.54
N ASN A 150 -8.99 15.81 3.09
CA ASN A 150 -10.36 15.91 3.55
C ASN A 150 -11.35 15.90 2.39
N ASP A 151 -11.02 16.50 1.23
CA ASP A 151 -11.84 16.39 0.02
C ASP A 151 -11.96 14.93 -0.44
N ALA A 152 -10.86 14.16 -0.38
CA ALA A 152 -10.90 12.72 -0.61
C ALA A 152 -11.80 11.99 0.40
N LEU A 153 -11.75 12.35 1.69
CA LEU A 153 -12.57 11.77 2.74
C LEU A 153 -14.05 12.16 2.66
N GLN A 154 -14.39 13.32 2.09
CA GLN A 154 -15.79 13.68 1.82
C GLN A 154 -16.41 12.77 0.76
N LEU A 155 -15.63 12.42 -0.26
CA LEU A 155 -16.05 11.50 -1.33
C LEU A 155 -16.08 10.04 -0.88
N GLN A 156 -15.09 9.65 -0.07
CA GLN A 156 -14.99 8.31 0.50
C GLN A 156 -14.57 8.38 1.99
N PRO A 157 -15.55 8.45 2.92
CA PRO A 157 -15.28 8.55 4.35
C PRO A 157 -14.55 7.33 4.94
N THR A 158 -14.56 6.20 4.23
CA THR A 158 -13.90 4.96 4.68
C THR A 158 -12.45 4.82 4.18
N ASP A 159 -11.92 5.80 3.44
CA ASP A 159 -10.53 5.78 2.96
C ASP A 159 -9.53 6.08 4.09
N GLN A 160 -9.18 5.03 4.81
CA GLN A 160 -8.25 5.09 5.94
C GLN A 160 -6.88 5.65 5.56
N LEU A 161 -6.42 5.50 4.32
CA LEU A 161 -5.13 6.05 3.91
C LEU A 161 -5.14 7.58 3.90
N SER A 162 -6.22 8.19 3.38
CA SER A 162 -6.38 9.65 3.45
C SER A 162 -6.38 10.14 4.89
N GLN A 163 -7.08 9.43 5.79
CA GLN A 163 -7.08 9.75 7.23
C GLN A 163 -5.67 9.65 7.85
N ILE A 164 -4.93 8.58 7.54
CA ILE A 164 -3.53 8.43 7.98
C ILE A 164 -2.70 9.65 7.57
N TYR A 165 -2.88 10.13 6.34
CA TYR A 165 -2.14 11.29 5.84
C TYR A 165 -2.57 12.61 6.47
N VAL A 166 -3.85 12.80 6.79
CA VAL A 166 -4.32 13.94 7.61
C VAL A 166 -3.63 13.93 8.97
N ASP A 167 -3.59 12.78 9.64
CA ASP A 167 -2.98 12.65 10.96
C ASP A 167 -1.46 12.89 10.92
N ARG A 168 -0.79 12.40 9.86
CA ARG A 168 0.63 12.70 9.60
C ARG A 168 0.86 14.21 9.45
N CYS A 169 0.07 14.88 8.61
CA CYS A 169 0.18 16.32 8.40
C CYS A 169 -0.02 17.09 9.70
N ARG A 170 -1.05 16.76 10.50
CA ARG A 170 -1.31 17.39 11.80
C ARG A 170 -0.12 17.24 12.73
N LYS A 171 0.44 16.03 12.83
CA LYS A 171 1.62 15.77 13.64
C LYS A 171 2.87 16.53 13.18
N LEU A 172 3.08 16.65 11.86
CA LEU A 172 4.20 17.43 11.29
C LEU A 172 4.01 18.94 11.47
N LYS A 173 2.76 19.42 11.58
CA LYS A 173 2.50 20.82 11.97
C LYS A 173 2.84 21.07 13.44
N GLU A 174 2.43 20.17 14.33
CA GLU A 174 2.69 20.28 15.77
C GLU A 174 4.17 20.06 16.12
N THR A 175 4.83 19.14 15.43
CA THR A 175 6.25 18.83 15.60
C THR A 175 6.94 18.81 14.23
N PRO A 176 7.32 19.98 13.71
CA PRO A 176 8.01 20.10 12.44
C PRO A 176 9.33 19.30 12.42
N PRO A 177 9.73 18.76 11.26
CA PRO A 177 11.02 18.09 11.11
C PRO A 177 12.16 19.08 11.41
N GLN A 178 13.28 18.54 11.93
CA GLN A 178 14.50 19.32 12.09
C GLN A 178 15.14 19.51 10.71
N GLY A 179 14.97 20.70 10.12
CA GLY A 179 15.47 21.02 8.78
C GLY A 179 14.41 20.91 7.70
N GLU A 180 14.86 20.83 6.44
CA GLU A 180 13.95 20.69 5.30
C GLU A 180 13.25 19.33 5.30
N TRP A 181 11.98 19.34 4.93
CA TRP A 181 11.19 18.12 4.80
C TRP A 181 11.61 17.34 3.56
N ASP A 182 12.06 16.10 3.75
CA ASP A 182 12.55 15.22 2.69
C ASP A 182 11.47 14.35 2.04
N GLY A 183 10.21 14.49 2.48
CA GLY A 183 9.09 13.70 1.99
C GLY A 183 8.89 12.36 2.71
N VAL A 184 9.78 11.96 3.62
CA VAL A 184 9.82 10.61 4.17
C VAL A 184 9.20 10.53 5.57
N TRP A 185 8.10 9.78 5.69
CA TRP A 185 7.52 9.49 6.99
C TRP A 185 8.28 8.37 7.70
N ILE A 186 8.94 8.69 8.81
CA ILE A 186 9.56 7.70 9.69
C ILE A 186 8.63 7.42 10.87
N MET A 187 7.97 6.25 10.85
CA MET A 187 7.25 5.77 12.03
C MET A 187 8.24 5.49 13.16
N LYS A 188 8.21 6.30 14.23
CA LYS A 188 8.80 5.90 15.52
C LYS A 188 8.03 4.67 16.00
N LYS A 189 8.71 3.53 16.19
CA LYS A 189 8.11 2.36 16.83
C LYS A 189 7.52 2.80 18.17
N LYS A 190 6.26 2.42 18.44
CA LYS A 190 5.77 2.32 19.81
C LYS A 190 6.47 1.17 20.51
#